data_AF-A0A1I0E0U4-F1
#
_entry.id   AF-A0A1I0E0U4-F1
#
_cell.length_a   1.000
_cell.length_b   1.000
_cell.length_c   1.000
_cell.angle_alpha   90.00
_cell.angle_beta   90.00
_cell.angle_gamma   90.00
#
_symmetry.space_group_name_H-M   'P 1'
#
loop_
_entity.id
_entity.type
_entity.pdbx_description
1 polymer ?
#
loop_
_entity_poly.entity_id
_entity_poly.type
_entity_poly.pdbx_seq_one_letter_code
_entity_poly.pdbx_strand_id
1 'polypeptide(L)'
;MEKEKKLYSRYSKEVKLEAIRRVLEEEEPVQQVIEDLGIRHRDNVYEWIKKYKSQGVAAFDRKILGSSTECEILQLRAEVAALRKYIEIVVQGEEEKYQAVDELKDAYPLEMLCKALNISVSGYMQYKKLHNPVSPDFYLHR
;
A
#
# COMPACT_ATOMS: atom_id res chain seq x y z
N MET A 1 -4.77 21.71 -19.32
CA MET A 1 -5.45 20.42 -19.00
C MET A 1 -4.90 19.38 -19.95
N GLU A 2 -3.88 18.65 -19.50
CA GLU A 2 -3.21 17.61 -20.29
C GLU A 2 -4.08 16.34 -20.21
N LYS A 3 -4.64 15.92 -21.36
CA LYS A 3 -5.52 14.74 -21.41
C LYS A 3 -4.65 13.50 -21.32
N GLU A 4 -4.65 12.84 -20.17
CA GLU A 4 -4.01 11.55 -19.98
C GLU A 4 -4.55 10.53 -21.00
N LYS A 5 -3.66 10.07 -21.90
CA LYS A 5 -3.98 9.01 -22.86
C LYS A 5 -4.13 7.69 -22.10
N LYS A 6 -5.38 7.26 -21.89
CA LYS A 6 -5.69 5.90 -21.41
C LYS A 6 -5.20 4.88 -22.44
N LEU A 7 -4.09 4.21 -22.14
CA LEU A 7 -3.55 3.11 -22.95
C LEU A 7 -4.31 1.82 -22.60
N TYR A 8 -5.47 1.61 -23.22
CA TYR A 8 -6.14 0.31 -23.17
C TYR A 8 -5.31 -0.70 -23.97
N SER A 9 -4.55 -1.54 -23.27
CA SER A 9 -3.88 -2.68 -23.91
C SER A 9 -4.94 -3.65 -24.43
N ARG A 10 -4.94 -3.87 -25.75
CA ARG A 10 -5.87 -4.78 -26.43
C ARG A 10 -5.73 -6.26 -26.02
N TYR A 11 -4.55 -6.65 -25.53
CA TYR A 11 -4.23 -8.02 -25.16
C TYR A 11 -4.06 -8.14 -23.65
N SER A 12 -4.57 -9.24 -23.07
CA SER A 12 -4.46 -9.56 -21.64
C SER A 12 -3.02 -9.91 -21.26
N LYS A 13 -2.71 -9.95 -19.95
CA LYS A 13 -1.37 -10.29 -19.46
C LYS A 13 -0.98 -11.70 -19.89
N GLU A 14 -1.94 -12.62 -19.79
CA GLU A 14 -1.79 -14.05 -20.07
C GLU A 14 -1.40 -14.27 -21.54
N VAL A 15 -2.10 -13.60 -22.47
CA VAL A 15 -1.80 -13.69 -23.91
C VAL A 15 -0.40 -13.17 -24.24
N LYS A 16 0.05 -12.10 -23.57
CA LYS A 16 1.40 -11.55 -23.78
C LYS A 16 2.48 -12.49 -23.28
N LEU A 17 2.30 -13.06 -22.10
CA LEU A 17 3.26 -13.98 -21.50
C LEU A 17 3.34 -15.28 -22.28
N GLU A 18 2.21 -15.81 -22.74
CA GLU A 18 2.17 -16.99 -23.60
C GLU A 18 2.92 -16.74 -24.93
N ALA A 19 2.68 -15.60 -25.58
CA ALA A 19 3.41 -15.23 -26.80
C ALA A 19 4.92 -15.11 -26.56
N ILE A 20 5.34 -14.55 -25.42
CA ILE A 20 6.77 -14.45 -25.07
C ILE A 20 7.36 -15.84 -24.80
N ARG A 21 6.65 -16.70 -24.08
CA ARG A 21 7.09 -18.06 -23.75
C ARG A 21 7.35 -18.87 -25.02
N ARG A 22 6.40 -18.90 -25.94
CA ARG A 22 6.54 -19.64 -27.21
C ARG A 22 7.72 -19.15 -28.05
N VAL A 23 7.97 -17.85 -28.08
CA VAL A 23 9.08 -17.29 -28.88
C VAL A 23 10.44 -17.46 -28.18
N LEU A 24 10.52 -17.37 -26.85
CA LEU A 24 11.79 -17.41 -26.12
C LEU A 24 12.19 -18.79 -25.62
N GLU A 25 11.22 -19.63 -25.22
CA GLU A 25 11.46 -20.96 -24.67
C GLU A 25 11.28 -22.06 -25.72
N GLU A 26 10.29 -21.91 -26.61
CA GLU A 26 9.98 -22.91 -27.64
C GLU A 26 10.55 -22.55 -29.03
N GLU A 27 11.24 -21.40 -29.13
CA GLU A 27 11.85 -20.85 -30.36
C GLU A 27 10.90 -20.78 -31.57
N GLU A 28 9.58 -20.68 -31.32
CA GLU A 28 8.59 -20.63 -32.38
C GLU A 28 8.70 -19.33 -33.20
N PRO A 29 8.47 -19.38 -34.52
CA PRO A 29 8.49 -18.20 -35.35
C PRO A 29 7.36 -17.25 -34.95
N VAL A 30 7.69 -15.98 -34.73
CA VAL A 30 6.74 -14.93 -34.30
C VAL A 30 5.49 -14.88 -35.19
N GLN A 31 5.63 -15.18 -36.48
CA GLN A 31 4.51 -15.20 -37.43
C GLN A 31 3.45 -16.26 -37.07
N GLN A 32 3.89 -17.46 -36.69
CA GLN A 32 3.00 -18.53 -36.27
C GLN A 32 2.32 -18.19 -34.95
N VAL A 33 3.09 -17.66 -33.99
CA VAL A 33 2.58 -17.24 -32.67
C VAL A 33 1.50 -16.16 -32.77
N ILE A 34 1.63 -15.19 -33.69
CA ILE A 34 0.59 -14.17 -33.87
C ILE A 34 -0.69 -14.70 -34.52
N GLU A 35 -0.58 -15.68 -35.42
CA GLU A 35 -1.71 -16.32 -36.07
C GLU A 35 -2.49 -17.17 -35.06
N ASP A 36 -1.79 -17.98 -34.27
CA ASP A 36 -2.38 -18.86 -33.26
C ASP A 36 -3.03 -18.10 -32.11
N LEU A 37 -2.43 -16.99 -31.66
CA LEU A 37 -2.92 -16.19 -30.53
C LEU A 37 -3.81 -15.01 -30.95
N GLY A 38 -4.09 -14.85 -32.25
CA GLY A 38 -4.94 -13.77 -32.77
C GLY A 38 -4.36 -12.36 -32.57
N ILE A 39 -3.03 -12.22 -32.62
CA ILE A 39 -2.32 -10.95 -32.45
C ILE A 39 -2.23 -10.25 -33.80
N ARG A 40 -2.60 -8.97 -33.85
CA ARG A 40 -2.76 -8.23 -35.11
C ARG A 40 -1.43 -7.91 -35.81
N HIS A 41 -0.38 -7.66 -35.03
CA HIS A 41 0.91 -7.20 -35.53
C HIS A 41 2.05 -7.86 -34.76
N ARG A 42 3.04 -8.40 -35.48
CA ARG A 42 4.27 -8.99 -34.93
C ARG A 42 5.08 -8.04 -34.07
N ASP A 43 5.03 -6.73 -34.37
CA ASP A 43 5.75 -5.70 -33.63
C ASP A 43 5.33 -5.65 -32.15
N ASN A 44 4.07 -5.98 -31.85
CA ASN A 44 3.59 -6.09 -30.47
C ASN A 44 4.38 -7.15 -29.70
N VAL A 45 4.64 -8.30 -30.32
CA VAL A 45 5.36 -9.42 -29.70
C VAL A 45 6.82 -9.03 -29.46
N TYR A 46 7.46 -8.37 -30.42
CA TYR A 46 8.83 -7.88 -30.24
C TYR A 46 8.94 -6.84 -29.13
N GLU A 47 7.99 -5.90 -29.03
CA GLU A 47 7.93 -4.95 -27.93
C GLU A 47 7.73 -5.64 -26.57
N TRP A 48 6.89 -6.68 -26.52
CA TRP A 48 6.67 -7.44 -25.30
C TRP A 48 7.93 -8.20 -24.91
N ILE A 49 8.59 -8.90 -25.83
CA ILE A 49 9.86 -9.58 -25.56
C ILE A 49 10.91 -8.59 -25.03
N LYS A 50 11.01 -7.40 -25.62
CA LYS A 50 11.92 -6.36 -25.16
C LYS A 50 11.63 -5.93 -23.72
N LYS A 51 10.36 -5.72 -23.37
CA LYS A 51 9.93 -5.37 -22.00
C LYS A 51 10.13 -6.52 -21.01
N TYR A 52 9.89 -7.76 -21.45
CA TYR A 52 10.13 -8.95 -20.66
C TYR A 52 11.62 -9.14 -20.33
N LYS A 53 12.50 -8.93 -21.30
CA LYS A 53 13.96 -9.03 -21.07
C LYS A 53 14.49 -8.01 -20.07
N SER A 54 13.85 -6.85 -19.92
CA SER A 54 14.29 -5.82 -18.97
C SER A 54 13.64 -5.92 -17.59
N GLN A 55 12.38 -6.34 -17.49
CA GLN A 55 11.59 -6.30 -16.24
C GLN A 55 10.92 -7.63 -15.88
N GLY A 56 11.14 -8.69 -16.68
CA GLY A 56 10.51 -9.99 -16.50
C GLY A 56 8.98 -9.93 -16.63
N VAL A 57 8.31 -10.82 -15.88
CA VAL A 57 6.84 -10.89 -15.82
C VAL A 57 6.21 -9.57 -15.33
N ALA A 58 6.93 -8.81 -14.49
CA ALA A 58 6.47 -7.56 -13.90
C ALA A 58 6.20 -6.45 -14.94
N ALA A 59 6.76 -6.56 -16.16
CA ALA A 59 6.45 -5.67 -17.28
C ALA A 59 4.97 -5.69 -17.69
N PHE A 60 4.27 -6.80 -17.44
CA PHE A 60 2.89 -7.05 -17.88
C PHE A 60 1.91 -7.19 -16.74
N ASP A 61 2.40 -7.12 -15.52
CA ASP A 61 1.55 -6.72 -14.42
C ASP A 61 0.95 -5.38 -14.80
N ARG A 62 -0.36 -5.38 -15.04
CA ARG A 62 -1.12 -4.14 -15.00
C ARG A 62 -0.86 -3.62 -13.60
N LYS A 63 0.10 -2.71 -13.48
CA LYS A 63 0.13 -1.74 -12.40
C LYS A 63 -1.25 -1.11 -12.53
N ILE A 64 -2.17 -1.55 -11.69
CA ILE A 64 -3.55 -1.05 -11.71
C ILE A 64 -3.37 0.39 -11.27
N LEU A 65 -3.15 1.27 -12.25
CA LEU A 65 -2.77 2.66 -12.01
C LEU A 65 -3.97 3.48 -11.50
N GLY A 66 -5.10 2.81 -11.24
CA GLY A 66 -6.23 3.31 -10.47
C GLY A 66 -6.65 2.43 -9.28
N SER A 67 -5.91 1.36 -8.93
CA SER A 67 -6.20 0.55 -7.73
C SER A 67 -4.99 0.28 -6.84
N SER A 68 -3.79 0.76 -7.17
CA SER A 68 -2.65 0.60 -6.26
C SER A 68 -2.91 1.32 -4.95
N THR A 69 -3.32 2.59 -4.99
CA THR A 69 -3.60 3.36 -3.77
C THR A 69 -4.89 2.93 -3.08
N GLU A 70 -5.96 2.65 -3.82
CA GLU A 70 -7.21 2.22 -3.19
C GLU A 70 -7.10 0.83 -2.57
N CYS A 71 -6.43 -0.11 -3.24
CA CYS A 71 -6.22 -1.45 -2.70
C CYS A 71 -5.21 -1.43 -1.54
N GLU A 72 -4.15 -0.62 -1.63
CA GLU A 72 -3.23 -0.36 -0.52
C GLU A 72 -3.96 0.29 0.66
N ILE A 73 -4.83 1.28 0.43
CA ILE A 73 -5.67 1.88 1.48
C ILE A 73 -6.58 0.82 2.10
N LEU A 74 -7.20 -0.05 1.30
CA LEU A 74 -8.07 -1.11 1.81
C LEU A 74 -7.29 -2.14 2.62
N GLN A 75 -6.11 -2.55 2.15
CA GLN A 75 -5.21 -3.46 2.85
C GLN A 75 -4.71 -2.86 4.16
N LEU A 76 -4.19 -1.63 4.14
CA LEU A 76 -3.74 -0.91 5.32
C LEU A 76 -4.87 -0.69 6.32
N ARG A 77 -6.09 -0.40 5.86
CA ARG A 77 -7.26 -0.29 6.74
C ARG A 77 -7.62 -1.63 7.39
N ALA A 78 -7.53 -2.74 6.65
CA ALA A 78 -7.78 -4.07 7.19
C ALA A 78 -6.71 -4.47 8.21
N GLU A 79 -5.43 -4.20 7.92
CA GLU A 79 -4.31 -4.43 8.82
C GLU A 79 -4.44 -3.60 10.11
N VAL A 80 -4.71 -2.29 9.98
CA VAL A 80 -4.97 -1.41 11.13
C VAL A 80 -6.16 -1.90 11.96
N ALA A 81 -7.22 -2.41 11.34
CA ALA A 81 -8.37 -2.95 12.05
C ALA A 81 -8.00 -4.22 12.85
N ALA A 82 -7.24 -5.13 12.25
CA ALA A 82 -6.78 -6.35 12.92
C ALA A 82 -5.84 -6.03 14.10
N LEU A 83 -4.87 -5.13 13.90
CA LEU A 83 -3.92 -4.70 14.93
C LEU A 83 -4.63 -4.00 16.09
N ARG A 84 -5.57 -3.10 15.81
CA ARG A 84 -6.39 -2.47 16.86
C ARG A 84 -7.15 -3.50 17.68
N LYS A 85 -7.71 -4.53 17.03
CA LYS A 85 -8.43 -5.58 17.74
C LYS A 85 -7.50 -6.41 18.64
N TYR A 86 -6.30 -6.70 18.16
CA TYR A 86 -5.27 -7.38 18.96
C TYR A 86 -4.86 -6.56 20.18
N ILE A 87 -4.64 -5.25 20.02
CA ILE A 87 -4.32 -4.33 21.13
C ILE A 87 -5.44 -4.35 22.18
N GLU A 88 -6.72 -4.32 21.79
CA GLU A 88 -7.84 -4.42 22.74
C GLU A 88 -7.85 -5.74 23.55
N ILE A 89 -7.35 -6.83 22.96
CA ILE A 89 -7.29 -8.14 23.64
C ILE A 89 -6.13 -8.17 24.64
N VAL A 90 -4.97 -7.63 24.24
CA VAL A 90 -3.72 -7.72 25.00
C VAL A 90 -3.61 -6.65 26.08
N VAL A 91 -4.04 -5.42 25.78
CA VAL A 91 -3.92 -4.25 26.67
C VAL A 91 -5.25 -4.05 27.38
N GLN A 92 -5.33 -4.48 28.64
CA GLN A 92 -6.59 -4.49 29.41
C GLN A 92 -6.82 -3.25 30.27
N GLY A 93 -5.85 -2.32 30.35
CA GLY A 93 -5.95 -1.10 31.14
C GLY A 93 -5.75 0.20 30.35
N GLU A 94 -6.40 1.28 30.77
CA GLU A 94 -6.11 2.61 30.22
C GLU A 94 -4.72 3.12 30.59
N GLU A 95 -4.18 2.71 31.75
CA GLU A 95 -2.85 3.10 32.21
C GLU A 95 -1.74 2.62 31.28
N GLU A 96 -1.79 1.36 30.84
CA GLU A 96 -0.85 0.80 29.86
C GLU A 96 -0.89 1.57 28.53
N LYS A 97 -2.07 2.04 28.13
CA LYS A 97 -2.22 2.87 26.93
C LYS A 97 -1.57 4.24 27.12
N TYR A 98 -1.72 4.85 28.29
CA TYR A 98 -1.09 6.14 28.57
C TYR A 98 0.44 6.03 28.66
N GLN A 99 0.97 4.92 29.20
CA GLN A 99 2.40 4.62 29.18
C GLN A 99 2.94 4.48 27.76
N ALA A 100 2.23 3.75 26.89
CA ALA A 100 2.60 3.64 25.48
C ALA A 100 2.60 5.00 24.75
N VAL A 101 1.69 5.92 25.11
CA VAL A 101 1.74 7.30 24.60
C VAL A 101 3.02 8.00 25.05
N ASP A 102 3.43 7.83 26.31
CA ASP A 102 4.64 8.46 26.82
C ASP A 102 5.92 8.01 26.13
N GLU A 103 6.01 6.74 25.74
CA GLU A 103 7.15 6.19 25.01
C GLU A 103 7.20 6.65 23.55
N LEU A 104 6.04 6.86 22.93
CA LEU A 104 5.92 7.10 21.48
C LEU A 104 5.73 8.57 21.08
N LYS A 105 5.39 9.45 22.04
CA LYS A 105 5.06 10.87 21.78
C LYS A 105 6.16 11.67 21.09
N ASP A 106 7.43 11.27 21.23
CA ASP A 106 8.55 11.97 20.60
C ASP A 106 8.69 11.65 19.11
N ALA A 107 8.17 10.49 18.68
CA ALA A 107 8.22 10.01 17.30
C ALA A 107 6.92 10.26 16.52
N TYR A 108 5.77 10.38 17.21
CA TYR A 108 4.45 10.46 16.58
C TYR A 108 3.55 11.53 17.20
N PRO A 109 2.68 12.18 16.41
CA PRO A 109 1.73 13.16 16.93
C PRO A 109 0.79 12.56 17.99
N LEU A 110 0.58 13.30 19.09
CA LEU A 110 -0.25 12.86 20.22
C LEU A 110 -1.66 12.42 19.79
N GLU A 111 -2.30 13.18 18.91
CA GLU A 111 -3.65 12.89 18.43
C GLU A 111 -3.72 11.54 17.69
N MET A 112 -2.66 11.17 16.95
CA MET A 112 -2.58 9.91 16.24
C MET A 112 -2.46 8.74 17.21
N LEU A 113 -1.62 8.88 18.24
CA LEU A 113 -1.44 7.87 19.29
C LEU A 113 -2.73 7.65 20.07
N CYS A 114 -3.38 8.72 20.53
CA CYS A 114 -4.66 8.63 21.25
C CYS A 114 -5.74 7.95 20.40
N LYS A 115 -5.82 8.27 19.10
CA LYS A 115 -6.74 7.65 18.16
C LYS A 115 -6.42 6.18 17.89
N ALA A 116 -5.15 5.79 17.88
CA ALA A 116 -4.73 4.40 17.66
C ALA A 116 -5.07 3.50 18.85
N LEU A 117 -4.90 4.02 20.07
CA LEU A 117 -5.13 3.31 21.33
C LEU A 117 -6.58 3.42 21.85
N ASN A 118 -7.43 4.17 21.14
CA ASN A 118 -8.83 4.42 21.49
C ASN A 118 -8.98 5.07 22.89
N ILE A 119 -8.23 6.14 23.14
CA ILE A 119 -8.27 6.94 24.37
C ILE A 119 -8.48 8.42 24.04
N SER A 120 -9.02 9.17 24.99
CA SER A 120 -9.18 10.62 24.83
C SER A 120 -7.87 11.36 25.16
N VAL A 121 -7.59 12.43 24.41
CA VAL A 121 -6.46 13.34 24.71
C VAL A 121 -6.61 13.93 26.11
N SER A 122 -7.83 14.30 26.50
CA SER A 122 -8.13 14.80 27.85
C SER A 122 -7.82 13.78 28.95
N GLY A 123 -8.12 12.49 28.73
CA GLY A 123 -7.82 11.42 29.67
C GLY A 123 -6.31 11.26 29.87
N TYR A 124 -5.55 11.24 28.78
CA TYR A 124 -4.09 11.22 28.85
C TYR A 124 -3.53 12.47 29.56
N MET A 125 -4.05 13.66 29.26
CA MET A 125 -3.61 14.90 29.92
C MET A 125 -3.90 14.89 31.42
N GLN A 126 -5.04 14.33 31.84
CA GLN A 126 -5.37 14.16 33.25
C GLN A 126 -4.46 13.13 33.92
N TYR A 127 -4.20 12.00 33.27
CA TYR A 127 -3.22 11.01 33.71
C TYR A 127 -1.83 11.64 33.92
N LYS A 128 -1.34 12.43 32.97
CA LYS A 128 -0.04 13.13 33.10
C LYS A 128 -0.02 14.13 34.24
N LYS A 129 -1.11 14.85 34.50
CA LYS A 129 -1.22 15.77 35.65
C LYS A 129 -1.14 15.02 36.99
N LEU A 130 -1.71 13.82 37.06
CA LEU A 130 -1.74 13.00 38.28
C LEU A 130 -0.40 12.28 38.53
N HIS A 131 0.24 11.78 37.46
CA HIS A 131 1.47 10.99 37.55
C HIS A 131 2.77 11.79 37.37
N ASN A 132 2.70 13.09 37.09
CA ASN A 132 3.85 14.00 37.07
C ASN A 132 3.53 15.33 37.80
N PRO A 133 3.73 15.42 39.13
CA PRO A 133 3.35 16.59 39.93
C PRO A 133 4.36 17.76 39.88
N VAL A 134 5.07 17.97 38.77
CA VAL A 134 6.03 19.07 38.58
C VAL A 134 5.73 19.74 37.24
N SER A 135 5.30 21.00 37.09
CA SER A 135 4.93 22.10 37.98
C SER A 135 3.90 22.95 37.20
N PRO A 136 2.96 23.66 37.85
CA PRO A 136 2.02 24.54 37.17
C PRO A 136 2.71 25.85 36.79
N ASP A 137 3.06 26.05 35.51
CA ASP A 137 3.28 27.41 34.94
C ASP A 137 3.56 27.41 33.43
N PHE A 138 2.64 26.90 32.61
CA PHE A 138 2.70 27.16 31.15
C PHE A 138 1.34 27.45 30.48
N TYR A 139 0.31 27.80 31.27
CA TYR A 139 -0.98 28.28 30.72
C TYR A 139 -1.39 29.67 31.22
N LEU A 140 -0.40 30.53 31.47
CA LEU A 140 -0.62 31.97 31.55
C LEU A 140 0.51 32.68 30.83
N HIS A 141 0.41 32.81 29.51
CA HIS A 141 0.79 34.05 28.83
C HIS A 141 0.05 34.18 27.49
N ARG A 142 -1.01 34.99 27.58
CA ARG A 142 -1.55 35.95 26.60
C ARG A 142 -2.41 35.45 25.45
#